data_AF-A0A9Q3E4I1-F1
#
_entry.id   AF-A0A9Q3E4I1-F1
#
_cell.length_a   1.000
_cell.length_b   1.000
_cell.length_c   1.000
_cell.angle_alpha   90.00
_cell.angle_beta   90.00
_cell.angle_gamma   90.00
#
_symmetry.space_group_name_H-M   'P 1'
#
loop_
_entity.id
_entity.type
_entity.pdbx_description
1 polymer ?
#
loop_
_entity_poly.entity_id
_entity_poly.type
_entity_poly.pdbx_seq_one_letter_code
_entity_poly.pdbx_strand_id
1 'polypeptide(L)'
;MRQDHGKHSWPWWKENIISKWANDSWRFKMENSFEEAIFNIERDRPMSWFLEQKDRLTALHPDMSEKMVHKIILRKCVGDLEHAIRRRCIDPCSTEDYINAMEDITTRTKIGRNWYKQSNGQQDQWETNSKIQ
;
A
#
# COMPACT_ATOMS: atom_id res chain seq x y z
N MET A 1 33.65 9.82 -0.86
CA MET A 1 32.81 8.59 -0.89
C MET A 1 33.24 7.56 -1.95
N ARG A 2 33.58 7.92 -3.20
CA ARG A 2 34.17 6.96 -4.19
C ARG A 2 35.71 6.81 -4.13
N GLN A 3 36.39 7.69 -3.40
CA GLN A 3 37.87 7.73 -3.35
C GLN A 3 38.46 7.09 -2.07
N ASP A 4 37.65 6.82 -1.03
CA ASP A 4 38.15 6.33 0.27
C ASP A 4 37.90 4.84 0.53
N HIS A 5 37.09 4.20 -0.31
CA HIS A 5 36.83 2.76 -0.26
C HIS A 5 37.24 2.19 -1.61
N GLY A 6 38.20 1.25 -1.60
CA GLY A 6 38.68 0.58 -2.81
C GLY A 6 37.55 -0.09 -3.61
N LYS A 7 37.88 -0.72 -4.74
CA LYS A 7 36.93 -1.39 -5.65
C LYS A 7 36.17 -2.56 -4.97
N HIS A 8 35.26 -2.26 -4.04
CA HIS A 8 34.37 -3.23 -3.43
C HIS A 8 33.28 -3.59 -4.44
N SER A 9 32.91 -4.87 -4.44
CA SER A 9 31.88 -5.40 -5.32
C SER A 9 30.51 -4.84 -4.96
N TRP A 10 29.57 -4.84 -5.91
CA TRP A 10 28.20 -4.38 -5.68
C TRP A 10 27.49 -5.09 -4.51
N PRO A 11 27.63 -6.42 -4.30
CA PRO A 11 27.06 -7.09 -3.13
C PRO A 11 27.53 -6.50 -1.80
N TRP A 12 28.82 -6.16 -1.69
CA TRP A 12 29.37 -5.55 -0.48
C TRP A 12 28.77 -4.16 -0.21
N TRP A 13 28.63 -3.34 -1.26
CA TRP A 13 27.96 -2.05 -1.15
C TRP A 13 26.48 -2.20 -0.79
N LYS A 14 25.79 -3.17 -1.38
CA LYS A 14 24.39 -3.47 -1.07
C LYS A 14 24.23 -3.84 0.41
N GLU A 15 25.06 -4.73 0.94
CA GLU A 15 25.05 -5.11 2.36
C GLU A 15 25.35 -3.92 3.28
N ASN A 16 26.34 -3.08 2.95
CA ASN A 16 26.67 -1.90 3.75
C ASN A 16 25.54 -0.86 3.76
N ILE A 17 24.89 -0.65 2.62
CA ILE A 17 23.74 0.25 2.52
C ILE A 17 22.57 -0.29 3.33
N ILE A 18 22.26 -1.59 3.22
CA ILE A 18 21.20 -2.25 4.01
C ILE A 18 21.52 -2.14 5.50
N SER A 19 22.75 -2.46 5.92
CA SER A 19 23.16 -2.39 7.32
C SER A 19 23.02 -0.97 7.89
N LYS A 20 23.37 0.07 7.12
CA LYS A 20 23.32 1.45 7.57
C LYS A 20 21.91 2.04 7.58
N TRP A 21 21.09 1.72 6.57
CA TRP A 21 19.83 2.42 6.30
C TRP A 21 18.57 1.56 6.49
N ALA A 22 18.67 0.24 6.37
CA ALA A 22 17.57 -0.69 6.60
C ALA A 22 17.65 -1.33 8.02
N ASN A 23 17.95 -0.49 9.01
CA ASN A 23 17.89 -0.87 10.41
C ASN A 23 16.44 -1.08 10.88
N ASP A 24 16.26 -1.66 12.07
CA ASP A 24 14.94 -2.03 12.60
C ASP A 24 13.99 -0.82 12.70
N SER A 25 14.49 0.39 12.96
CA SER A 25 13.67 1.59 12.97
C SER A 25 13.12 1.96 11.59
N TRP A 26 13.88 1.74 10.52
CA TRP A 26 13.39 1.94 9.16
C TRP A 26 12.34 0.89 8.79
N ARG A 27 12.58 -0.38 9.13
CA ARG A 27 11.62 -1.47 8.88
C ARG A 27 10.29 -1.19 9.58
N PHE A 28 10.34 -0.85 10.87
CA PHE A 28 9.16 -0.48 11.65
C PHE A 28 8.39 0.70 11.03
N LYS A 29 9.09 1.74 10.55
CA LYS A 29 8.45 2.87 9.86
C LYS A 29 7.76 2.44 8.56
N MET A 30 8.40 1.57 7.77
CA MET A 30 7.83 1.07 6.52
C MET A 30 6.62 0.18 6.77
N GLU A 31 6.69 -0.70 7.76
CA GLU A 31 5.58 -1.55 8.20
C GLU A 31 4.39 -0.69 8.64
N ASN A 32 4.59 0.28 9.55
CA ASN A 32 3.51 1.17 9.98
C ASN A 32 2.94 1.99 8.82
N SER A 33 3.80 2.52 7.95
CA SER A 33 3.36 3.29 6.78
C SER A 33 2.50 2.44 5.83
N PHE A 34 2.83 1.17 5.67
CA PHE A 34 2.01 0.23 4.90
C PHE A 34 0.74 -0.16 5.65
N GLU A 35 0.80 -0.36 6.97
CA GLU A 35 -0.36 -0.76 7.76
C GLU A 35 -1.45 0.32 7.78
N GLU A 36 -1.06 1.58 7.93
CA GLU A 36 -1.95 2.75 7.92
C GLU A 36 -2.42 3.14 6.51
N ALA A 37 -1.77 2.65 5.45
CA ALA A 37 -2.12 2.96 4.07
C ALA A 37 -3.38 2.20 3.63
N ILE A 38 -4.55 2.75 3.98
CA ILE A 38 -5.84 2.35 3.43
C ILE A 38 -6.12 3.17 2.18
N PHE A 39 -6.53 2.51 1.09
CA PHE A 39 -6.81 3.18 -0.18
C PHE A 39 -8.10 4.00 -0.10
N ASN A 40 -8.02 5.30 -0.42
CA ASN A 40 -9.15 6.21 -0.49
C ASN A 40 -9.40 6.68 -1.92
N ILE A 41 -10.57 6.34 -2.47
CA ILE A 41 -10.97 6.68 -3.86
C ILE A 41 -11.02 8.18 -4.12
N GLU A 42 -11.39 8.99 -3.12
CA GLU A 42 -11.58 10.43 -3.30
C GLU A 42 -10.26 11.20 -3.21
N ARG A 43 -9.27 10.64 -2.49
CA ARG A 43 -7.99 11.31 -2.23
C ARG A 43 -6.83 10.74 -3.04
N ASP A 44 -6.79 9.42 -3.19
CA ASP A 44 -5.60 8.71 -3.65
C ASP A 44 -5.70 8.40 -5.15
N ARG A 45 -4.57 8.54 -5.86
CA ARG A 45 -4.48 8.15 -7.27
C ARG A 45 -4.11 6.67 -7.36
N PRO A 46 -4.93 5.82 -8.01
CA PRO A 46 -4.70 4.37 -8.07
C PRO A 46 -3.28 3.95 -8.44
N MET A 47 -2.75 4.46 -9.55
CA MET A 47 -1.42 4.11 -10.04
C MET A 47 -0.32 4.43 -9.01
N SER A 48 -0.25 5.69 -8.55
CA SER A 48 0.78 6.13 -7.61
C SER A 48 0.68 5.38 -6.29
N TRP A 49 -0.53 5.22 -5.77
CA TRP A 49 -0.74 4.58 -4.49
C TRP A 49 -0.38 3.08 -4.53
N PHE A 50 -0.79 2.37 -5.59
CA PHE A 50 -0.52 0.93 -5.73
C PHE A 50 0.98 0.66 -5.87
N LEU A 51 1.68 1.45 -6.71
CA LEU A 51 3.13 1.30 -6.89
C LEU A 51 3.90 1.59 -5.60
N GLU A 52 3.49 2.62 -4.85
CA GLU A 52 4.11 2.91 -3.55
C GLU A 52 3.94 1.74 -2.55
N GLN A 53 2.77 1.12 -2.51
CA GLN A 53 2.55 -0.05 -1.65
C GLN A 53 3.33 -1.28 -2.12
N LYS A 54 3.43 -1.48 -3.43
CA LYS A 54 4.27 -2.53 -4.02
C LYS A 54 5.74 -2.34 -3.64
N ASP A 55 6.27 -1.14 -3.77
CA ASP A 55 7.66 -0.82 -3.44
C ASP A 55 7.95 -1.06 -1.95
N ARG A 56 7.05 -0.63 -1.05
CA ARG A 56 7.17 -0.90 0.40
C ARG A 56 7.22 -2.39 0.70
N LEU A 57 6.30 -3.17 0.13
CA LEU A 57 6.23 -4.62 0.36
C LEU A 57 7.42 -5.36 -0.25
N THR A 58 7.88 -5.00 -1.44
CA THR A 58 9.08 -5.58 -2.05
C THR A 58 10.35 -5.23 -1.27
N ALA A 59 10.40 -4.05 -0.66
CA ALA A 59 11.52 -3.65 0.18
C ALA A 59 11.54 -4.39 1.53
N LEU A 60 10.38 -4.66 2.13
CA LEU A 60 10.24 -5.42 3.38
C LEU A 60 10.38 -6.94 3.16
N HIS A 61 9.86 -7.45 2.05
CA HIS A 61 9.77 -8.88 1.74
C HIS A 61 10.21 -9.15 0.29
N PRO A 62 11.53 -9.10 0.01
CA PRO A 62 12.06 -9.25 -1.35
C PRO A 62 11.77 -10.62 -1.98
N ASP A 63 11.59 -11.66 -1.16
CA ASP A 63 11.32 -13.03 -1.63
C ASP A 63 9.82 -13.32 -1.85
N MET A 64 8.96 -12.32 -1.65
CA MET A 64 7.52 -12.49 -1.81
C MET A 64 7.11 -12.51 -3.28
N SER A 65 6.31 -13.51 -3.67
CA SER A 65 5.77 -13.58 -5.04
C SER A 65 4.89 -12.36 -5.37
N GLU A 66 4.95 -11.90 -6.62
CA GLU A 66 4.16 -10.74 -7.08
C GLU A 66 2.65 -10.92 -6.83
N LYS A 67 2.13 -12.13 -7.06
CA LYS A 67 0.74 -12.47 -6.77
C LYS A 67 0.38 -12.27 -5.29
N MET A 68 1.28 -12.61 -4.38
CA MET A 68 1.05 -12.42 -2.94
C MET A 68 1.10 -10.94 -2.58
N VAL A 69 2.04 -10.19 -3.15
CA VAL A 69 2.11 -8.72 -2.99
C VAL A 69 0.79 -8.08 -3.40
N HIS A 70 0.26 -8.41 -4.59
CA HIS A 70 -1.03 -7.90 -5.05
C HIS A 70 -2.16 -8.24 -4.09
N LYS A 71 -2.24 -9.49 -3.62
CA LYS A 71 -3.27 -9.91 -2.65
C LYS A 71 -3.22 -9.10 -1.36
N ILE A 72 -2.02 -8.82 -0.84
CA ILE A 72 -1.84 -8.03 0.38
C ILE A 72 -2.24 -6.57 0.15
N ILE A 73 -1.87 -5.97 -1.00
CA ILE A 73 -2.28 -4.61 -1.35
C ILE A 73 -3.81 -4.51 -1.48
N LEU A 74 -4.46 -5.48 -2.11
CA LEU A 74 -5.92 -5.48 -2.27
C LEU A 74 -6.66 -5.54 -0.93
N ARG A 75 -6.09 -6.14 0.12
CA ARG A 75 -6.69 -6.13 1.47
C ARG A 75 -6.76 -4.74 2.08
N LYS A 76 -5.96 -3.79 1.57
CA LYS A 76 -6.04 -2.36 1.94
C LYS A 76 -7.13 -1.60 1.18
N CYS A 77 -7.81 -2.26 0.23
CA CYS A 77 -9.00 -1.74 -0.46
C CYS A 77 -10.27 -2.17 0.28
N VAL A 78 -10.63 -1.43 1.32
CA VAL A 78 -11.73 -1.74 2.23
C VAL A 78 -13.13 -1.69 1.59
N GLY A 79 -14.09 -2.37 2.24
CA GLY A 79 -15.48 -2.41 1.80
C GLY A 79 -15.66 -3.16 0.49
N ASP A 80 -16.47 -2.61 -0.42
CA ASP A 80 -16.79 -3.23 -1.71
C ASP A 80 -15.65 -3.14 -2.74
N LEU A 81 -14.58 -2.41 -2.44
CA LEU A 81 -13.49 -2.15 -3.38
C LEU A 81 -12.69 -3.40 -3.70
N GLU A 82 -12.23 -4.14 -2.69
CA GLU A 82 -11.49 -5.39 -2.89
C GLU A 82 -12.27 -6.35 -3.80
N HIS A 83 -13.58 -6.51 -3.55
CA HIS A 83 -14.43 -7.36 -4.35
C HIS A 83 -14.59 -6.85 -5.78
N ALA A 84 -14.86 -5.55 -5.95
CA ALA A 84 -15.05 -4.93 -7.25
C ALA A 84 -13.79 -4.99 -8.13
N ILE A 85 -12.61 -4.84 -7.53
CA ILE A 85 -11.32 -4.98 -8.22
C ILE A 85 -11.09 -6.43 -8.61
N ARG A 86 -11.26 -7.38 -7.68
CA ARG A 86 -11.11 -8.82 -7.99
C ARG A 86 -12.03 -9.30 -9.11
N ARG A 87 -13.24 -8.75 -9.21
CA ARG A 87 -14.17 -9.09 -10.30
C ARG A 87 -13.68 -8.65 -11.67
N ARG A 88 -12.84 -7.62 -11.76
CA ARG A 88 -12.26 -7.10 -13.01
C ARG A 88 -10.92 -7.75 -13.37
N CYS A 89 -10.27 -8.40 -12.40
CA CYS A 89 -8.94 -8.98 -12.52
C CYS A 89 -9.02 -10.51 -12.41
N ILE A 90 -9.02 -11.20 -13.55
CA ILE A 90 -9.00 -12.67 -13.60
C ILE A 90 -7.55 -13.15 -13.59
N ASP A 91 -7.22 -14.08 -12.68
CA ASP A 91 -5.87 -14.66 -12.61
C ASP A 91 -5.52 -15.43 -13.91
N PRO A 92 -4.27 -15.31 -14.43
CA PRO A 92 -3.18 -14.46 -13.95
C PRO A 92 -3.39 -12.99 -14.34
N CYS A 93 -3.17 -12.09 -13.37
CA CYS A 93 -3.39 -10.66 -13.53
C CYS A 93 -2.12 -9.89 -13.20
N SER A 94 -1.74 -8.93 -14.05
CA SER A 94 -0.52 -8.13 -13.89
C SER A 94 -0.74 -6.96 -12.93
N THR A 95 0.36 -6.33 -12.50
CA THR A 95 0.28 -5.06 -11.75
C THR A 95 -0.52 -3.99 -12.50
N GLU A 96 -0.35 -3.91 -13.82
CA GLU A 96 -1.04 -2.95 -14.67
C GLU A 96 -2.55 -3.21 -14.73
N ASP A 97 -2.95 -4.47 -14.83
CA ASP A 97 -4.37 -4.84 -14.84
C ASP A 97 -5.08 -4.44 -13.54
N TYR A 98 -4.43 -4.62 -12.38
CA TYR A 98 -4.96 -4.17 -11.10
C TYR A 98 -5.09 -2.64 -11.02
N ILE A 99 -4.10 -1.91 -11.51
CA ILE A 99 -4.14 -0.44 -11.56
C ILE A 99 -5.27 0.03 -12.47
N ASN A 100 -5.38 -0.53 -13.67
CA ASN A 100 -6.44 -0.22 -14.65
C ASN A 100 -7.83 -0.50 -14.06
N ALA A 101 -8.01 -1.61 -13.34
CA ALA A 101 -9.27 -1.93 -12.66
C ALA A 101 -9.60 -0.92 -11.55
N MET A 102 -8.60 -0.50 -10.76
CA MET A 102 -8.80 0.53 -9.74
C MET A 102 -9.14 1.88 -10.37
N GLU A 103 -8.49 2.27 -11.46
CA GLU A 103 -8.80 3.50 -12.20
C GLU A 103 -10.21 3.48 -12.79
N ASP A 104 -10.62 2.38 -13.40
CA ASP A 104 -11.99 2.19 -13.91
C ASP A 104 -13.03 2.35 -12.79
N ILE A 105 -12.79 1.75 -11.63
CA ILE A 105 -13.70 1.86 -10.48
C ILE A 105 -13.74 3.30 -9.96
N THR A 106 -12.60 3.94 -9.75
CA THR A 106 -12.51 5.31 -9.25
C THR A 106 -13.19 6.31 -10.17
N THR A 107 -13.00 6.17 -11.49
CA THR A 107 -13.50 7.11 -12.50
C THR A 107 -14.95 6.86 -12.89
N ARG A 108 -15.34 5.59 -13.06
CA ARG A 108 -16.64 5.23 -13.67
C ARG A 108 -17.71 4.78 -12.70
N THR A 109 -17.37 4.57 -11.43
CA THR A 109 -18.32 4.04 -10.43
C THR A 109 -18.39 4.90 -9.18
N LYS A 110 -19.42 4.68 -8.35
CA LYS A 110 -19.53 5.24 -6.99
C LYS A 110 -19.14 4.24 -5.89
N ILE A 111 -18.63 3.08 -6.28
CA ILE A 111 -18.28 1.99 -5.36
C ILE A 111 -17.21 2.50 -4.38
N GLY A 112 -17.30 2.15 -3.10
CA GLY A 112 -16.32 2.51 -2.06
C GLY A 112 -16.31 3.97 -1.56
N ARG A 113 -17.01 4.91 -2.21
CA ARG A 113 -17.11 6.31 -1.73
C ARG A 113 -17.94 6.46 -0.45
N ASN A 114 -18.88 5.54 -0.21
CA ASN A 114 -19.76 5.58 0.97
C ASN A 114 -19.14 4.95 2.22
N TRP A 115 -18.10 4.12 2.08
CA TRP A 115 -17.47 3.44 3.22
C TRP A 115 -16.81 4.46 4.16
N TYR A 116 -16.03 5.41 3.61
CA TYR A 116 -15.39 6.46 4.41
C TYR A 116 -16.39 7.42 5.08
N LYS A 117 -17.56 7.64 4.46
CA LYS A 117 -18.62 8.48 5.06
C LYS A 117 -19.27 7.80 6.27
N GLN A 118 -19.37 6.47 6.26
CA GLN A 118 -19.93 5.70 7.36
C GLN A 118 -18.92 5.53 8.52
N SER A 119 -17.62 5.34 8.22
CA SER A 119 -16.59 5.23 9.26
C SER A 119 -16.41 6.54 10.04
N ASN A 120 -16.35 7.68 9.36
CA ASN A 120 -16.19 8.98 10.02
C ASN A 120 -17.47 9.42 10.77
N GLY A 121 -18.66 9.10 10.22
CA GLY A 121 -19.92 9.39 10.91
C GLY A 121 -20.12 8.57 12.19
N GLN A 122 -19.60 7.35 12.26
CA GLN A 122 -19.52 6.59 13.52
C GLN A 122 -18.48 7.19 14.46
N GLN A 123 -17.40 7.78 13.92
CA GLN A 123 -16.34 8.36 14.72
C GLN A 123 -16.80 9.63 15.47
N ASP A 124 -17.53 10.49 14.77
CA ASP A 124 -18.09 11.72 15.35
C ASP A 124 -19.20 11.45 16.39
N GLN A 125 -19.93 10.32 16.26
CA GLN A 125 -21.01 9.94 17.19
C GLN A 125 -20.49 9.43 18.55
N TRP A 126 -19.33 8.79 18.64
CA TRP A 126 -18.77 8.42 19.95
C TRP A 126 -18.13 9.60 20.68
N GLU A 127 -17.52 10.54 19.95
CA GLU A 127 -16.95 11.76 20.54
C GLU A 127 -18.01 12.69 21.11
N THR A 128 -19.16 12.80 20.45
CA THR A 128 -20.29 13.59 20.94
C THR A 128 -20.96 12.95 22.14
N ASN A 129 -21.15 11.62 22.14
CA ASN A 129 -21.72 10.92 23.29
C ASN A 129 -20.79 10.89 24.52
N SER A 130 -19.47 10.95 24.33
CA SER A 130 -18.50 11.00 25.44
C SER A 130 -18.36 12.37 26.11
N LYS A 131 -18.91 13.44 25.52
CA LYS A 131 -18.87 14.81 26.08
C LYS A 131 -20.17 15.22 26.81
N ILE A 132 -21.17 14.32 26.85
CA ILE A 132 -22.49 14.57 27.44
C ILE A 132 -22.65 13.84 28.80
N GLN A 133 -21.60 13.20 29.32
CA GLN A 133 -21.51 12.71 30.70
C GLN A 133 -20.47 13.51 31.49
#